data_AF-A0A1H3MBR2-F1
#
_entry.id   AF-A0A1H3MBR2-F1
#
_cell.length_a   1.000
_cell.length_b   1.000
_cell.length_c   1.000
_cell.angle_alpha   90.00
_cell.angle_beta   90.00
_cell.angle_gamma   90.00
#
_symmetry.space_group_name_H-M   'P 1'
#
loop_
_entity.id
_entity.type
_entity.pdbx_description
1 polymer ?
#
loop_
_entity_poly.entity_id
_entity_poly.type
_entity_poly.pdbx_seq_one_letter_code
_entity_poly.pdbx_strand_id
1 'polypeptide(L)'
;MPQGRNLPLQPATLSMPASDSWLDTLPVDFYDQLADTLNLHGMAALELLSRPATPATARLRQLITLDVATVQRLNTIENQPQLLTMLRQEPLALYDLLLLGRLVLETSQAAPVLAFVRQSMQDITAAQLNQVLAYCHQASAMVLGLLEEHVAAPADTASLGLHRLAVEEAFAEFLASQPAIEQPVAHLRPLPPQLHIMRLALLLAVSLPQDTDHPFAQAVQALPHLQPGALEPLITRLGQAQAHEPLTLNMPEVVQLYQALQVCGMVFVSDLMSQIGLEDAFPTISDEERRATEPAPASNREAVGSIVSGFTQWVQQNFPDNPEIAQARQQVLALADKL
;
A
#
# COMPACT_ATOMS: atom_id res chain seq x y z
N MET A 1 -6.13 -69.00 -40.01
CA MET A 1 -6.32 -67.87 -40.94
C MET A 1 -7.82 -67.62 -41.05
N PRO A 2 -8.36 -66.38 -40.98
CA PRO A 2 -7.76 -65.07 -40.72
C PRO A 2 -8.44 -64.27 -39.56
N GLN A 3 -7.77 -63.16 -39.16
CA GLN A 3 -8.28 -61.82 -38.77
C GLN A 3 -9.38 -61.71 -37.68
N GLY A 4 -9.27 -60.93 -36.61
CA GLY A 4 -8.60 -59.64 -36.42
C GLY A 4 -9.65 -58.60 -35.98
N ARG A 5 -9.63 -58.17 -34.70
CA ARG A 5 -10.15 -56.86 -34.24
C ARG A 5 -9.76 -56.62 -32.79
N ASN A 6 -8.70 -55.83 -32.61
CA ASN A 6 -8.47 -55.07 -31.38
C ASN A 6 -9.52 -53.96 -31.31
N LEU A 7 -10.25 -53.90 -30.20
CA LEU A 7 -11.09 -52.77 -29.81
C LEU A 7 -10.52 -52.22 -28.49
N PRO A 8 -10.24 -50.92 -28.41
CA PRO A 8 -9.85 -50.29 -27.16
C PRO A 8 -11.12 -49.97 -26.37
N LEU A 9 -11.24 -50.48 -25.13
CA LEU A 9 -12.22 -49.97 -24.18
C LEU A 9 -11.51 -48.95 -23.29
N GLN A 10 -11.70 -47.68 -23.65
CA GLN A 10 -11.41 -46.52 -22.82
C GLN A 10 -12.16 -46.65 -21.48
N PRO A 11 -11.59 -46.12 -20.37
CA PRO A 11 -12.35 -45.97 -19.14
C PRO A 11 -13.50 -44.99 -19.37
N ALA A 12 -14.72 -45.44 -19.08
CA ALA A 12 -15.90 -44.60 -19.06
C ALA A 12 -15.70 -43.52 -17.98
N THR A 13 -15.40 -42.30 -18.39
CA THR A 13 -15.64 -41.11 -17.57
C THR A 13 -17.15 -40.97 -17.42
N LEU A 14 -17.66 -41.42 -16.27
CA LEU A 14 -18.97 -41.04 -15.77
C LEU A 14 -18.92 -39.54 -15.44
N SER A 15 -19.02 -38.70 -16.46
CA SER A 15 -19.42 -37.31 -16.29
C SER A 15 -20.91 -37.32 -15.96
N MET A 16 -21.23 -37.40 -14.66
CA MET A 16 -22.57 -37.05 -14.20
C MET A 16 -22.77 -35.55 -14.47
N PRO A 17 -23.79 -35.13 -15.24
CA PRO A 17 -24.12 -33.73 -15.33
C PRO A 17 -24.68 -33.30 -13.97
N ALA A 18 -23.93 -32.47 -13.24
CA ALA A 18 -24.52 -31.66 -12.17
C ALA A 18 -25.69 -30.91 -12.83
N SER A 19 -26.90 -31.21 -12.39
CA SER A 19 -28.10 -30.79 -13.11
C SER A 19 -28.25 -29.28 -12.96
N ASP A 20 -28.24 -28.54 -14.08
CA ASP A 20 -28.55 -27.08 -14.18
C ASP A 20 -29.92 -26.69 -13.55
N SER A 21 -30.70 -27.68 -13.10
CA SER A 21 -32.00 -27.59 -12.46
C SER A 21 -32.06 -26.65 -11.26
N TRP A 22 -30.95 -26.35 -10.58
CA TRP A 22 -30.96 -25.44 -9.44
C TRP A 22 -31.04 -23.97 -9.89
N LEU A 23 -30.51 -23.63 -11.07
CA LEU A 23 -30.59 -22.27 -11.60
C LEU A 23 -32.02 -21.86 -11.93
N ASP A 24 -32.86 -22.82 -12.28
CA ASP A 24 -34.28 -22.60 -12.55
C ASP A 24 -35.09 -22.35 -11.26
N THR A 25 -34.50 -22.59 -10.08
CA THR A 25 -35.10 -22.31 -8.78
C THR A 25 -34.79 -20.91 -8.24
N LEU A 26 -33.90 -20.17 -8.91
CA LEU A 26 -33.56 -18.81 -8.53
C LEU A 26 -34.77 -17.86 -8.71
N PRO A 27 -34.98 -16.90 -7.79
CA PRO A 27 -35.99 -15.87 -7.94
C PRO A 27 -35.83 -15.10 -9.26
N VAL A 28 -36.95 -14.65 -9.82
CA VAL A 28 -36.96 -13.90 -11.11
C VAL A 28 -36.24 -12.56 -10.98
N ASP A 29 -36.23 -11.99 -9.79
CA ASP A 29 -35.59 -10.72 -9.40
C ASP A 29 -34.22 -10.93 -8.71
N PHE A 30 -33.64 -12.14 -8.78
CA PHE A 30 -32.38 -12.47 -8.11
C PHE A 30 -31.23 -11.54 -8.50
N TYR A 31 -31.12 -11.18 -9.78
CA TYR A 31 -30.14 -10.20 -10.25
C TYR A 31 -30.38 -8.81 -9.64
N ASP A 32 -31.63 -8.34 -9.59
CA ASP A 32 -31.94 -7.00 -9.08
C ASP A 32 -31.56 -6.88 -7.59
N GLN A 33 -31.71 -7.96 -6.83
CA GLN A 33 -31.26 -8.04 -5.43
C GLN A 33 -29.73 -8.01 -5.31
N LEU A 34 -29.00 -8.47 -6.33
CA LEU A 34 -27.55 -8.64 -6.29
C LEU A 34 -26.77 -7.57 -7.06
N ALA A 35 -27.40 -6.78 -7.92
CA ALA A 35 -26.71 -5.88 -8.84
C ALA A 35 -25.70 -4.97 -8.13
N ASP A 36 -26.14 -4.29 -7.07
CA ASP A 36 -25.27 -3.41 -6.26
C ASP A 36 -24.16 -4.20 -5.56
N THR A 37 -24.46 -5.41 -5.11
CA THR A 37 -23.50 -6.30 -4.45
C THR A 37 -22.43 -6.76 -5.44
N LEU A 38 -22.82 -7.19 -6.64
CA LEU A 38 -21.92 -7.62 -7.71
C LEU A 38 -21.00 -6.49 -8.12
N ASN A 39 -21.56 -5.28 -8.32
CA ASN A 39 -20.78 -4.12 -8.69
C ASN A 39 -19.78 -3.73 -7.60
N LEU A 40 -20.19 -3.67 -6.33
CA LEU A 40 -19.29 -3.31 -5.23
C LEU A 40 -18.18 -4.34 -5.02
N HIS A 41 -18.51 -5.63 -5.04
CA HIS A 41 -17.52 -6.71 -4.93
C HIS A 41 -16.59 -6.73 -6.15
N GLY A 42 -17.12 -6.46 -7.33
CA GLY A 42 -16.34 -6.35 -8.57
C GLY A 42 -15.36 -5.18 -8.56
N MET A 43 -15.77 -4.00 -8.06
CA MET A 43 -14.85 -2.88 -7.85
C MET A 43 -13.74 -3.22 -6.86
N ALA A 44 -14.10 -3.88 -5.74
CA ALA A 44 -13.15 -4.30 -4.72
C ALA A 44 -12.13 -5.32 -5.25
N ALA A 45 -12.59 -6.34 -5.98
CA ALA A 45 -11.73 -7.33 -6.63
C ALA A 45 -10.84 -6.67 -7.71
N LEU A 46 -11.41 -5.78 -8.53
CA LEU A 46 -10.68 -5.08 -9.58
C LEU A 46 -9.57 -4.19 -9.01
N GLU A 47 -9.85 -3.44 -7.94
CA GLU A 47 -8.88 -2.59 -7.25
C GLU A 47 -7.68 -3.42 -6.77
N LEU A 48 -7.91 -4.58 -6.17
CA LEU A 48 -6.84 -5.47 -5.73
C LEU A 48 -6.06 -6.06 -6.92
N LEU A 49 -6.75 -6.58 -7.93
CA LEU A 49 -6.13 -7.27 -9.07
C LEU A 49 -5.40 -6.33 -10.03
N SER A 50 -5.76 -5.05 -10.05
CA SER A 50 -5.08 -4.01 -10.84
C SER A 50 -3.71 -3.62 -10.29
N ARG A 51 -3.41 -3.98 -9.03
CA ARG A 51 -2.09 -3.72 -8.43
C ARG A 51 -1.03 -4.64 -9.04
N PRO A 52 0.24 -4.19 -9.11
CA PRO A 52 1.34 -5.03 -9.57
C PRO A 52 1.39 -6.35 -8.82
N ALA A 53 1.60 -7.45 -9.54
CA ALA A 53 1.76 -8.76 -8.90
C ALA A 53 3.04 -8.75 -8.04
N THR A 54 2.89 -9.18 -6.80
CA THR A 54 3.95 -9.31 -5.81
C THR A 54 4.07 -10.77 -5.38
N PRO A 55 5.20 -11.20 -4.80
CA PRO A 55 5.30 -12.53 -4.20
C PRO A 55 4.17 -12.81 -3.20
N ALA A 56 3.76 -11.79 -2.46
CA ALA A 56 2.65 -11.84 -1.50
C ALA A 56 1.27 -12.07 -2.14
N THR A 57 1.05 -11.63 -3.38
CA THR A 57 -0.24 -11.81 -4.08
C THR A 57 -0.21 -13.00 -5.05
N ALA A 58 0.95 -13.63 -5.26
CA ALA A 58 1.12 -14.73 -6.20
C ALA A 58 0.27 -15.95 -5.82
N ARG A 59 0.30 -16.37 -4.55
CA ARG A 59 -0.50 -17.50 -4.06
C ARG A 59 -1.99 -17.24 -4.22
N LEU A 60 -2.45 -16.05 -3.85
CA LEU A 60 -3.86 -15.65 -4.00
C LEU A 60 -4.30 -15.73 -5.46
N ARG A 61 -3.50 -15.19 -6.40
CA ARG A 61 -3.76 -15.23 -7.85
C ARG A 61 -3.70 -16.63 -8.46
N GLN A 62 -3.01 -17.57 -7.84
CA GLN A 62 -2.98 -18.97 -8.29
C GLN A 62 -4.22 -19.76 -7.86
N LEU A 63 -4.83 -19.37 -6.74
CA LEU A 63 -6.01 -20.04 -6.22
C LEU A 63 -7.28 -19.58 -6.94
N ILE A 64 -7.43 -18.27 -7.17
CA ILE A 64 -8.61 -17.71 -7.83
C ILE A 64 -8.50 -17.83 -9.36
N THR A 65 -9.64 -18.03 -10.04
CA THR A 65 -9.71 -18.03 -11.51
C THR A 65 -9.85 -16.63 -12.10
N LEU A 66 -9.68 -15.59 -11.28
CA LEU A 66 -9.93 -14.21 -11.67
C LEU A 66 -8.68 -13.49 -12.16
N ASP A 67 -8.84 -12.78 -13.25
CA ASP A 67 -7.97 -11.71 -13.69
C ASP A 67 -8.76 -10.41 -13.93
N VAL A 68 -8.05 -9.34 -14.25
CA VAL A 68 -8.64 -8.01 -14.51
C VAL A 68 -9.70 -8.07 -15.62
N ALA A 69 -9.43 -8.81 -16.70
CA ALA A 69 -10.33 -8.91 -17.84
C ALA A 69 -11.62 -9.67 -17.47
N THR A 70 -11.50 -10.73 -16.68
CA THR A 70 -12.62 -11.52 -16.16
C THR A 70 -13.49 -10.68 -15.25
N VAL A 71 -12.91 -9.94 -14.31
CA VAL A 71 -13.68 -9.04 -13.43
C VAL A 71 -14.39 -7.95 -14.23
N GLN A 72 -13.72 -7.33 -15.21
CA GLN A 72 -14.35 -6.33 -16.08
C GLN A 72 -15.55 -6.90 -16.85
N ARG A 73 -15.44 -8.12 -17.39
CA ARG A 73 -16.55 -8.82 -18.05
C ARG A 73 -17.69 -9.15 -17.07
N LEU A 74 -17.37 -9.60 -15.85
CA LEU A 74 -18.40 -9.87 -14.84
C LEU A 74 -19.14 -8.59 -14.43
N ASN A 75 -18.45 -7.45 -14.42
CA ASN A 75 -19.05 -6.15 -14.14
C ASN A 75 -19.94 -5.62 -15.28
N THR A 76 -19.97 -6.25 -16.46
CA THR A 76 -20.91 -5.90 -17.54
C THR A 76 -22.21 -6.70 -17.48
N ILE A 77 -22.42 -7.51 -16.43
CA ILE A 77 -23.71 -8.18 -16.22
C ILE A 77 -24.73 -7.12 -15.80
N GLU A 78 -25.74 -6.91 -16.63
CA GLU A 78 -26.76 -5.87 -16.47
C GLU A 78 -28.16 -6.44 -16.18
N ASN A 79 -28.33 -7.76 -16.29
CA ASN A 79 -29.64 -8.42 -16.14
C ASN A 79 -29.57 -9.90 -15.77
N GLN A 80 -30.72 -10.43 -15.33
CA GLN A 80 -30.91 -11.84 -14.95
C GLN A 80 -30.47 -12.85 -16.04
N PRO A 81 -30.84 -12.72 -17.33
CA PRO A 81 -30.40 -13.67 -18.36
C PRO A 81 -28.87 -13.76 -18.50
N GLN A 82 -28.16 -12.63 -18.42
CA GLN A 82 -26.70 -12.59 -18.46
C GLN A 82 -26.10 -13.25 -17.22
N LEU A 83 -26.63 -12.98 -16.03
CA LEU A 83 -26.20 -13.65 -14.79
C LEU A 83 -26.37 -15.16 -14.87
N LEU A 84 -27.52 -15.64 -15.33
CA LEU A 84 -27.78 -17.08 -15.49
C LEU A 84 -26.87 -17.72 -16.54
N THR A 85 -26.59 -17.00 -17.64
CA THR A 85 -25.61 -17.46 -18.64
C THR A 85 -24.23 -17.60 -18.02
N MET A 86 -23.84 -16.63 -17.20
CA MET A 86 -22.56 -16.66 -16.51
C MET A 86 -22.47 -17.83 -15.53
N LEU A 87 -23.50 -18.03 -14.72
CA LEU A 87 -23.57 -19.15 -13.76
C LEU A 87 -23.52 -20.53 -14.42
N ARG A 88 -24.03 -20.68 -15.65
CA ARG A 88 -23.91 -21.93 -16.41
C ARG A 88 -22.51 -22.16 -16.96
N GLN A 89 -21.85 -21.09 -17.39
CA GLN A 89 -20.58 -21.19 -18.12
C GLN A 89 -19.37 -21.23 -17.18
N GLU A 90 -19.29 -20.29 -16.23
CA GLU A 90 -18.13 -20.18 -15.32
C GLU A 90 -18.60 -19.78 -13.91
N PRO A 91 -19.34 -20.65 -13.21
CA PRO A 91 -19.85 -20.34 -11.86
C PRO A 91 -18.72 -20.06 -10.85
N LEU A 92 -17.55 -20.67 -11.04
CA LEU A 92 -16.35 -20.43 -10.22
C LEU A 92 -15.85 -18.99 -10.32
N ALA A 93 -15.94 -18.35 -11.50
CA ALA A 93 -15.50 -16.97 -11.64
C ALA A 93 -16.40 -16.03 -10.83
N LEU A 94 -17.72 -16.27 -10.80
CA LEU A 94 -18.63 -15.50 -9.96
C LEU A 94 -18.41 -15.77 -8.47
N TYR A 95 -18.15 -17.03 -8.11
CA TYR A 95 -17.81 -17.41 -6.74
C TYR A 95 -16.57 -16.67 -6.23
N ASP A 96 -15.47 -16.73 -6.98
CA ASP A 96 -14.22 -16.06 -6.64
C ASP A 96 -14.38 -14.53 -6.60
N LEU A 97 -15.27 -13.96 -7.44
CA LEU A 97 -15.55 -12.52 -7.44
C LEU A 97 -16.18 -12.08 -6.12
N LEU A 98 -17.21 -12.81 -5.69
CA LEU A 98 -17.91 -12.55 -4.44
C LEU A 98 -17.01 -12.83 -3.23
N LEU A 99 -16.21 -13.88 -3.27
CA LEU A 99 -15.29 -14.21 -2.18
C LEU A 99 -14.20 -13.14 -2.04
N LEU A 100 -13.49 -12.84 -3.14
CA LEU A 100 -12.40 -11.87 -3.12
C LEU A 100 -12.90 -10.46 -2.82
N GLY A 101 -14.00 -10.04 -3.45
CA GLY A 101 -14.61 -8.74 -3.20
C GLY A 101 -15.00 -8.58 -1.73
N ARG A 102 -15.56 -9.62 -1.11
CA ARG A 102 -15.92 -9.62 0.31
C ARG A 102 -14.70 -9.42 1.19
N LEU A 103 -13.66 -10.22 0.97
CA LEU A 103 -12.41 -10.16 1.74
C LEU A 103 -11.76 -8.78 1.66
N VAL A 104 -11.77 -8.15 0.48
CA VAL A 104 -11.26 -6.78 0.30
C VAL A 104 -12.12 -5.77 1.08
N LEU A 105 -13.45 -5.84 0.96
CA LEU A 105 -14.40 -4.93 1.62
C LEU A 105 -14.34 -4.98 3.15
N GLU A 106 -13.94 -6.12 3.74
CA GLU A 106 -13.78 -6.28 5.19
C GLU A 106 -12.47 -5.67 5.74
N THR A 107 -11.61 -5.09 4.89
CA THR A 107 -10.28 -4.62 5.29
C THR A 107 -9.99 -3.18 4.83
N SER A 108 -8.86 -2.64 5.28
CA SER A 108 -8.35 -1.34 4.83
C SER A 108 -8.10 -1.28 3.31
N GLN A 109 -8.01 -2.43 2.63
CA GLN A 109 -7.79 -2.50 1.19
C GLN A 109 -8.91 -1.88 0.38
N ALA A 110 -10.13 -1.84 0.93
CA ALA A 110 -11.28 -1.24 0.28
C ALA A 110 -11.31 0.30 0.33
N ALA A 111 -10.36 0.96 1.01
CA ALA A 111 -10.38 2.41 1.17
C ALA A 111 -10.54 3.20 -0.14
N PRO A 112 -9.85 2.86 -1.27
CA PRO A 112 -10.06 3.54 -2.55
C PRO A 112 -11.48 3.35 -3.09
N VAL A 113 -12.02 2.14 -3.00
CA VAL A 113 -13.37 1.81 -3.48
C VAL A 113 -14.43 2.53 -2.66
N LEU A 114 -14.30 2.53 -1.33
CA LEU A 114 -15.23 3.25 -0.44
C LEU A 114 -15.15 4.76 -0.63
N ALA A 115 -13.98 5.31 -0.93
CA ALA A 115 -13.83 6.72 -1.27
C ALA A 115 -14.56 7.05 -2.58
N PHE A 116 -14.42 6.21 -3.60
CA PHE A 116 -15.14 6.33 -4.86
C PHE A 116 -16.67 6.28 -4.65
N VAL A 117 -17.19 5.29 -3.92
CA VAL A 117 -18.63 5.16 -3.62
C VAL A 117 -19.16 6.42 -2.93
N ARG A 118 -18.42 6.95 -1.94
CA ARG A 118 -18.80 8.20 -1.26
C ARG A 118 -18.88 9.38 -2.23
N GLN A 119 -17.91 9.51 -3.12
CA GLN A 119 -17.88 10.57 -4.12
C GLN A 119 -19.03 10.44 -5.13
N SER A 120 -19.33 9.23 -5.60
CA SER A 120 -20.40 8.96 -6.55
C SER A 120 -21.80 9.22 -5.97
N MET A 121 -21.99 8.98 -4.67
CA MET A 121 -23.29 9.13 -4.03
C MET A 121 -23.53 10.52 -3.41
N GLN A 122 -22.52 11.42 -3.45
CA GLN A 122 -22.46 12.84 -3.01
C GLN A 122 -22.93 13.18 -1.58
N ASP A 123 -23.98 12.55 -1.05
CA ASP A 123 -24.61 12.81 0.24
C ASP A 123 -24.69 11.57 1.16
N ILE A 124 -23.97 10.49 0.83
CA ILE A 124 -24.01 9.27 1.66
C ILE A 124 -23.29 9.49 3.00
N THR A 125 -24.03 9.33 4.09
CA THR A 125 -23.47 9.36 5.44
C THR A 125 -22.68 8.08 5.76
N ALA A 126 -21.77 8.14 6.73
CA ALA A 126 -21.04 6.95 7.18
C ALA A 126 -21.97 5.82 7.65
N ALA A 127 -23.10 6.16 8.29
CA ALA A 127 -24.09 5.17 8.73
C ALA A 127 -24.80 4.49 7.55
N GLN A 128 -25.19 5.26 6.53
CA GLN A 128 -25.78 4.70 5.30
C GLN A 128 -24.79 3.84 4.52
N LEU A 129 -23.52 4.25 4.44
CA LEU A 129 -22.49 3.44 3.80
C LEU A 129 -22.29 2.10 4.53
N ASN A 130 -22.29 2.11 5.86
CA ASN A 130 -22.22 0.88 6.65
C ASN A 130 -23.45 -0.02 6.43
N GLN A 131 -24.64 0.56 6.24
CA GLN A 131 -25.85 -0.21 5.90
C GLN A 131 -25.74 -0.85 4.52
N VAL A 132 -25.23 -0.12 3.52
CA VAL A 132 -24.98 -0.66 2.17
C VAL A 132 -23.97 -1.82 2.25
N LEU A 133 -22.87 -1.65 2.98
CA LEU A 133 -21.88 -2.71 3.16
C LEU A 133 -22.47 -3.94 3.86
N ALA A 134 -23.24 -3.75 4.94
CA ALA A 134 -23.89 -4.85 5.64
C ALA A 134 -24.86 -5.61 4.73
N TYR A 135 -25.65 -4.90 3.91
CA TYR A 135 -26.51 -5.50 2.89
C TYR A 135 -25.69 -6.32 1.89
N CYS A 136 -24.64 -5.74 1.31
CA CYS A 136 -23.79 -6.43 0.33
C CYS A 136 -23.10 -7.67 0.92
N HIS A 137 -22.65 -7.62 2.19
CA HIS A 137 -22.06 -8.77 2.87
C HIS A 137 -23.06 -9.89 3.15
N GLN A 138 -24.31 -9.55 3.49
CA GLN A 138 -25.36 -10.53 3.71
C GLN A 138 -25.78 -11.17 2.39
N ALA A 139 -25.99 -10.36 1.36
CA ALA A 139 -26.34 -10.83 0.02
C ALA A 139 -25.24 -11.74 -0.56
N SER A 140 -23.97 -11.33 -0.49
CA SER A 140 -22.87 -12.17 -0.97
C SER A 140 -22.68 -13.45 -0.16
N ALA A 141 -22.89 -13.44 1.16
CA ALA A 141 -22.87 -14.65 1.98
C ALA A 141 -23.90 -15.69 1.51
N MET A 142 -25.12 -15.24 1.24
CA MET A 142 -26.21 -16.10 0.78
C MET A 142 -25.87 -16.74 -0.57
N VAL A 143 -25.35 -15.95 -1.51
CA VAL A 143 -24.99 -16.46 -2.85
C VAL A 143 -23.79 -17.41 -2.77
N LEU A 144 -22.77 -17.10 -1.98
CA LEU A 144 -21.62 -17.99 -1.78
C LEU A 144 -22.06 -19.34 -1.21
N GLY A 145 -22.96 -19.35 -0.22
CA GLY A 145 -23.52 -20.59 0.33
C GLY A 145 -24.28 -21.40 -0.73
N LEU A 146 -25.12 -20.74 -1.53
CA LEU A 146 -25.85 -21.39 -2.63
C LEU A 146 -24.89 -22.00 -3.67
N LEU A 147 -23.83 -21.29 -4.03
CA LEU A 147 -22.81 -21.79 -4.95
C LEU A 147 -22.03 -22.96 -4.34
N GLU A 148 -21.70 -22.91 -3.05
CA GLU A 148 -21.03 -24.03 -2.35
C GLU A 148 -21.85 -25.33 -2.36
N GLU A 149 -23.18 -25.23 -2.36
CA GLU A 149 -24.09 -26.38 -2.41
C GLU A 149 -24.21 -27.00 -3.82
N HIS A 150 -24.06 -26.19 -4.88
CA HIS A 150 -24.44 -26.59 -6.24
C HIS A 150 -23.30 -26.58 -7.27
N VAL A 151 -22.20 -25.91 -6.99
CA VAL A 151 -21.09 -25.75 -7.93
C VAL A 151 -19.98 -26.75 -7.58
N ALA A 152 -19.39 -27.36 -8.61
CA ALA A 152 -18.27 -28.26 -8.42
C ALA A 152 -17.02 -27.48 -7.98
N ALA A 153 -16.24 -28.06 -7.07
CA ALA A 153 -14.97 -27.48 -6.67
C ALA A 153 -13.96 -27.43 -7.83
N PRO A 154 -12.96 -26.53 -7.78
CA PRO A 154 -11.84 -26.55 -8.71
C PRO A 154 -11.16 -27.93 -8.75
N ALA A 155 -10.53 -28.23 -9.89
CA ALA A 155 -9.67 -29.41 -9.99
C ALA A 155 -8.63 -29.38 -8.87
N ASP A 156 -8.35 -30.54 -8.27
CA ASP A 156 -7.44 -30.73 -7.14
C ASP A 156 -7.95 -30.27 -5.76
N THR A 157 -9.18 -29.75 -5.67
CA THR A 157 -9.81 -29.39 -4.39
C THR A 157 -11.02 -30.28 -4.09
N ALA A 158 -11.11 -30.83 -2.88
CA ALA A 158 -12.17 -31.79 -2.53
C ALA A 158 -13.55 -31.14 -2.33
N SER A 159 -13.63 -29.83 -2.08
CA SER A 159 -14.89 -29.08 -1.96
C SER A 159 -14.68 -27.58 -2.15
N LEU A 160 -15.74 -26.83 -2.46
CA LEU A 160 -15.69 -25.36 -2.50
C LEU A 160 -15.42 -24.74 -1.14
N GLY A 161 -15.87 -25.35 -0.05
CA GLY A 161 -15.53 -24.88 1.30
C GLY A 161 -14.02 -24.92 1.59
N LEU A 162 -13.31 -25.95 1.09
CA LEU A 162 -11.85 -26.01 1.22
C LEU A 162 -11.13 -25.03 0.28
N HIS A 163 -11.68 -24.80 -0.91
CA HIS A 163 -11.20 -23.75 -1.81
C HIS A 163 -11.31 -22.37 -1.16
N ARG A 164 -12.46 -22.07 -0.55
CA ARG A 164 -12.69 -20.84 0.22
C ARG A 164 -11.64 -20.64 1.30
N LEU A 165 -11.42 -21.66 2.12
CA LEU A 165 -10.44 -21.60 3.21
C LEU A 165 -9.03 -21.30 2.68
N ALA A 166 -8.62 -21.95 1.59
CA ALA A 166 -7.31 -21.71 0.99
C ALA A 166 -7.16 -20.27 0.47
N VAL A 167 -8.21 -19.71 -0.12
CA VAL A 167 -8.24 -18.31 -0.58
C VAL A 167 -8.21 -17.35 0.61
N GLU A 168 -8.99 -17.59 1.66
CA GLU A 168 -9.01 -16.80 2.89
C GLU A 168 -7.63 -16.79 3.58
N GLU A 169 -6.96 -17.95 3.67
CA GLU A 169 -5.60 -18.07 4.21
C GLU A 169 -4.58 -17.29 3.37
N ALA A 170 -4.62 -17.45 2.05
CA ALA A 170 -3.73 -16.72 1.15
C ALA A 170 -3.97 -15.19 1.23
N PHE A 171 -5.22 -14.77 1.42
CA PHE A 171 -5.57 -13.37 1.62
C PHE A 171 -5.08 -12.85 2.98
N ALA A 172 -5.19 -13.63 4.04
CA ALA A 172 -4.65 -13.28 5.36
C ALA A 172 -3.12 -13.16 5.35
N GLU A 173 -2.42 -14.07 4.67
CA GLU A 173 -0.98 -13.98 4.43
C GLU A 173 -0.61 -12.72 3.65
N PHE A 174 -1.38 -12.40 2.61
CA PHE A 174 -1.23 -11.14 1.88
C PHE A 174 -1.37 -9.93 2.80
N LEU A 175 -2.40 -9.85 3.63
CA LEU A 175 -2.57 -8.74 4.58
C LEU A 175 -1.41 -8.67 5.58
N ALA A 176 -0.96 -9.80 6.11
CA ALA A 176 0.15 -9.88 7.06
C ALA A 176 1.50 -9.46 6.43
N SER A 177 1.66 -9.65 5.13
CA SER A 177 2.83 -9.23 4.37
C SER A 177 2.83 -7.74 4.02
N GLN A 178 1.70 -7.05 4.18
CA GLN A 178 1.66 -5.61 3.96
C GLN A 178 2.35 -4.90 5.12
N PRO A 179 3.15 -3.85 4.83
CA PRO A 179 3.63 -2.99 5.90
C PRO A 179 2.41 -2.48 6.66
N ALA A 180 2.42 -2.66 7.98
CA ALA A 180 1.38 -2.10 8.83
C ALA A 180 1.24 -0.61 8.48
N ILE A 181 0.01 -0.13 8.28
CA ILE A 181 -0.24 1.30 8.09
C ILE A 181 0.15 1.97 9.41
N GLU A 182 1.40 2.42 9.49
CA GLU A 182 1.91 3.09 10.67
C GLU A 182 1.11 4.37 10.86
N GLN A 183 0.42 4.45 12.00
CA GLN A 183 -0.39 5.62 12.31
C GLN A 183 0.52 6.86 12.35
N PRO A 184 0.07 8.00 11.79
CA PRO A 184 0.84 9.22 11.87
C PRO A 184 1.02 9.61 13.34
N VAL A 185 2.27 9.78 13.76
CA VAL A 185 2.65 10.15 15.12
C VAL A 185 2.95 11.65 15.23
N ALA A 186 3.09 12.34 14.10
CA ALA A 186 3.40 13.75 14.04
C ALA A 186 2.70 14.47 12.87
N HIS A 187 2.31 15.72 13.14
CA HIS A 187 1.79 16.65 12.15
C HIS A 187 2.66 17.90 12.15
N LEU A 188 3.41 18.12 11.08
CA LEU A 188 4.24 19.30 10.89
C LEU A 188 3.57 20.25 9.90
N ARG A 189 3.84 21.54 10.04
CA ARG A 189 3.45 22.55 9.06
C ARG A 189 4.68 23.37 8.69
N PRO A 190 5.62 22.79 7.91
CA PRO A 190 6.92 23.39 7.70
C PRO A 190 6.78 24.71 6.93
N LEU A 191 7.51 25.72 7.40
CA LEU A 191 7.73 26.96 6.64
C LEU A 191 8.65 26.67 5.44
N PRO A 192 8.65 27.51 4.39
CA PRO A 192 9.51 27.33 3.22
C PRO A 192 10.99 27.00 3.53
N PRO A 193 11.69 27.73 4.43
CA PRO A 193 13.07 27.40 4.75
C PRO A 193 13.21 26.05 5.50
N GLN A 194 12.24 25.68 6.34
CA GLN A 194 12.27 24.41 7.05
C GLN A 194 12.10 23.24 6.09
N LEU A 195 11.14 23.32 5.16
CA LEU A 195 10.94 22.29 4.13
C LEU A 195 12.17 22.14 3.24
N HIS A 196 12.80 23.25 2.86
CA HIS A 196 14.04 23.24 2.08
C HIS A 196 15.18 22.53 2.84
N ILE A 197 15.40 22.86 4.12
CA ILE A 197 16.42 22.20 4.94
C ILE A 197 16.13 20.73 5.19
N MET A 198 14.86 20.34 5.38
CA MET A 198 14.48 18.92 5.48
C MET A 198 14.84 18.14 4.22
N ARG A 199 14.53 18.68 3.04
CA ARG A 199 14.90 18.07 1.75
C ARG A 199 16.42 17.96 1.60
N LEU A 200 17.12 19.05 1.89
CA LEU A 200 18.57 19.12 1.81
C LEU A 200 19.24 18.09 2.74
N ALA A 201 18.75 17.96 3.98
CA ALA A 201 19.27 17.03 4.95
C ALA A 201 19.16 15.58 4.49
N LEU A 202 18.01 15.18 3.93
CA LEU A 202 17.82 13.83 3.39
C LEU A 202 18.71 13.58 2.16
N LEU A 203 18.77 14.54 1.23
CA LEU A 203 19.62 14.43 0.05
C LEU A 203 21.09 14.32 0.43
N LEU A 204 21.54 15.09 1.42
CA LEU A 204 22.91 15.06 1.91
C LEU A 204 23.23 13.71 2.52
N ALA A 205 22.35 13.14 3.34
CA ALA A 205 22.57 11.84 3.96
C ALA A 205 22.79 10.73 2.90
N VAL A 206 22.11 10.81 1.75
CA VAL A 206 22.26 9.85 0.64
C VAL A 206 23.45 10.19 -0.27
N SER A 207 23.84 11.47 -0.36
CA SER A 207 24.89 11.94 -1.27
C SER A 207 26.30 11.93 -0.68
N LEU A 208 26.47 11.50 0.58
CA LEU A 208 27.81 11.33 1.14
C LEU A 208 28.58 10.25 0.35
N PRO A 209 29.84 10.50 -0.04
CA PRO A 209 30.60 9.60 -0.90
C PRO A 209 30.76 8.23 -0.25
N GLN A 210 30.53 7.17 -1.01
CA GLN A 210 30.66 5.79 -0.54
C GLN A 210 32.12 5.35 -0.39
N ASP A 211 33.02 5.90 -1.21
CA ASP A 211 34.45 5.54 -1.23
C ASP A 211 35.33 6.48 -0.41
N THR A 212 34.81 7.04 0.69
CA THR A 212 35.58 7.96 1.55
C THR A 212 36.19 7.24 2.76
N ASP A 213 37.43 7.57 3.09
CA ASP A 213 38.10 7.13 4.31
C ASP A 213 37.67 7.95 5.55
N HIS A 214 36.77 8.93 5.38
CA HIS A 214 36.38 9.80 6.48
C HIS A 214 35.50 9.04 7.50
N PRO A 215 35.90 8.98 8.80
CA PRO A 215 35.23 8.17 9.82
C PRO A 215 33.78 8.58 10.05
N PHE A 216 33.47 9.89 9.99
CA PHE A 216 32.10 10.39 10.04
C PHE A 216 31.22 9.85 8.91
N ALA A 217 31.65 9.94 7.65
CA ALA A 217 30.84 9.53 6.50
C ALA A 217 30.59 8.01 6.48
N GLN A 218 31.61 7.21 6.85
CA GLN A 218 31.44 5.76 7.05
C GLN A 218 30.44 5.45 8.17
N ALA A 219 30.46 6.23 9.25
CA ALA A 219 29.53 6.04 10.36
C ALA A 219 28.10 6.43 10.00
N VAL A 220 27.90 7.49 9.21
CA VAL A 220 26.58 7.85 8.66
C VAL A 220 26.04 6.71 7.77
N GLN A 221 26.90 6.13 6.94
CA GLN A 221 26.55 4.96 6.11
C GLN A 221 26.31 3.68 6.90
N ALA A 222 26.72 3.60 8.16
CA ALA A 222 26.39 2.45 9.01
C ALA A 222 24.99 2.59 9.66
N LEU A 223 24.33 3.76 9.55
CA LEU A 223 23.02 3.96 10.14
C LEU A 223 21.92 3.32 9.28
N PRO A 224 21.07 2.44 9.84
CA PRO A 224 20.07 1.71 9.06
C PRO A 224 18.98 2.64 8.49
N HIS A 225 18.59 3.68 9.24
CA HIS A 225 17.54 4.60 8.81
C HIS A 225 18.01 5.63 7.78
N LEU A 226 19.32 5.83 7.61
CA LEU A 226 19.88 6.73 6.61
C LEU A 226 20.33 6.02 5.33
N GLN A 227 20.02 4.73 5.18
CA GLN A 227 20.28 4.00 3.94
C GLN A 227 19.42 4.54 2.79
N PRO A 228 19.92 4.55 1.55
CA PRO A 228 19.18 5.04 0.39
C PRO A 228 17.78 4.41 0.25
N GLY A 229 17.68 3.08 0.40
CA GLY A 229 16.41 2.35 0.29
C GLY A 229 15.41 2.67 1.41
N ALA A 230 15.88 3.14 2.58
CA ALA A 230 15.00 3.58 3.66
C ALA A 230 14.52 5.03 3.47
N LEU A 231 15.37 5.90 2.91
CA LEU A 231 15.09 7.32 2.73
C LEU A 231 14.32 7.66 1.45
N GLU A 232 14.43 6.86 0.40
CA GLU A 232 13.80 7.11 -0.91
C GLU A 232 12.29 7.45 -0.82
N PRO A 233 11.45 6.71 -0.07
CA PRO A 233 10.03 7.04 0.04
C PRO A 233 9.79 8.44 0.63
N LEU A 234 10.55 8.80 1.67
CA LEU A 234 10.44 10.09 2.33
C LEU A 234 10.98 11.23 1.46
N ILE A 235 12.06 11.01 0.71
CA ILE A 235 12.61 11.97 -0.26
C ILE A 235 11.58 12.27 -1.35
N THR A 236 10.97 11.25 -1.95
CA THR A 236 9.93 11.44 -2.98
C THR A 236 8.75 12.24 -2.43
N ARG A 237 8.29 11.89 -1.23
CA ARG A 237 7.14 12.57 -0.60
C ARG A 237 7.44 14.01 -0.25
N LEU A 238 8.60 14.29 0.36
CA LEU A 238 9.01 15.68 0.62
C LEU A 238 9.28 16.47 -0.65
N GLY A 239 9.73 15.83 -1.73
CA GLY A 239 9.88 16.47 -3.03
C GLY A 239 8.56 17.02 -3.59
N GLN A 240 7.44 16.35 -3.30
CA GLN A 240 6.10 16.74 -3.74
C GLN A 240 5.37 17.66 -2.74
N ALA A 241 5.80 17.69 -1.47
CA ALA A 241 5.17 18.51 -0.44
C ALA A 241 5.26 20.02 -0.72
N GLN A 242 4.24 20.78 -0.34
CA GLN A 242 4.30 22.25 -0.41
C GLN A 242 4.52 22.87 0.97
N ALA A 243 5.09 24.07 1.00
CA ALA A 243 5.23 24.81 2.25
C ALA A 243 3.85 25.18 2.80
N HIS A 244 3.72 25.27 4.13
CA HIS A 244 2.47 25.54 4.86
C HIS A 244 1.37 24.47 4.75
N GLU A 245 1.58 23.40 3.98
CA GLU A 245 0.69 22.24 4.00
C GLU A 245 1.01 21.32 5.19
N PRO A 246 -0.01 20.64 5.75
CA PRO A 246 0.21 19.67 6.82
C PRO A 246 0.96 18.46 6.28
N LEU A 247 2.15 18.23 6.83
CA LEU A 247 2.97 17.05 6.60
C LEU A 247 2.74 16.06 7.74
N THR A 248 2.14 14.91 7.42
CA THR A 248 1.99 13.80 8.36
C THR A 248 3.23 12.93 8.33
N LEU A 249 3.72 12.52 9.51
CA LEU A 249 4.87 11.64 9.64
C LEU A 249 4.54 10.45 10.54
N ASN A 250 5.02 9.27 10.17
CA ASN A 250 5.09 8.10 11.05
C ASN A 250 6.40 8.11 11.88
N MET A 251 6.56 7.16 12.80
CA MET A 251 7.73 7.13 13.68
C MET A 251 9.06 6.94 12.94
N PRO A 252 9.19 6.00 11.98
CA PRO A 252 10.40 5.88 11.17
C PRO A 252 10.78 7.17 10.46
N GLU A 253 9.81 7.91 9.91
CA GLU A 253 10.07 9.18 9.22
C GLU A 253 10.50 10.29 10.18
N VAL A 254 9.96 10.32 11.40
CA VAL A 254 10.44 11.23 12.45
C VAL A 254 11.89 10.90 12.82
N VAL A 255 12.22 9.62 12.98
CA VAL A 255 13.60 9.15 13.24
C VAL A 255 14.54 9.53 12.10
N GLN A 256 14.13 9.28 10.85
CA GLN A 256 14.90 9.61 9.65
C GLN A 256 15.18 11.12 9.56
N LEU A 257 14.16 11.95 9.73
CA LEU A 257 14.31 13.40 9.72
C LEU A 257 15.19 13.89 10.86
N TYR A 258 15.01 13.34 12.07
CA TYR A 258 15.84 13.68 13.22
C TYR A 258 17.32 13.40 12.93
N GLN A 259 17.65 12.21 12.44
CA GLN A 259 19.03 11.83 12.15
C GLN A 259 19.61 12.60 10.97
N ALA A 260 18.86 12.75 9.87
CA ALA A 260 19.32 13.46 8.68
C ALA A 260 19.57 14.95 8.98
N LEU A 261 18.70 15.61 9.75
CA LEU A 261 18.89 17.02 10.15
C LEU A 261 20.11 17.19 11.06
N GLN A 262 20.35 16.24 11.96
CA GLN A 262 21.56 16.23 12.81
C GLN A 262 22.82 16.05 11.99
N VAL A 263 22.86 15.08 11.05
CA VAL A 263 23.97 14.89 10.12
C VAL A 263 24.20 16.16 9.29
N CYS A 264 23.14 16.75 8.76
CA CYS A 264 23.20 18.02 8.04
C CYS A 264 23.85 19.11 8.91
N GLY A 265 23.38 19.31 10.14
CA GLY A 265 23.98 20.26 11.08
C GLY A 265 25.47 20.00 11.34
N MET A 266 25.86 18.73 11.53
CA MET A 266 27.25 18.33 11.75
C MET A 266 28.14 18.62 10.53
N VAL A 267 27.67 18.30 9.32
CA VAL A 267 28.41 18.60 8.08
C VAL A 267 28.62 20.11 7.92
N PHE A 268 27.60 20.93 8.20
CA PHE A 268 27.68 22.38 8.09
C PHE A 268 28.60 23.06 9.12
N VAL A 269 28.84 22.41 10.26
CA VAL A 269 29.74 22.91 11.33
C VAL A 269 31.18 22.39 11.14
N SER A 270 31.36 21.30 10.41
CA SER A 270 32.67 20.68 10.14
C SER A 270 33.34 21.17 8.84
N ASP A 271 34.67 21.03 8.75
CA ASP A 271 35.45 21.24 7.50
C ASP A 271 35.21 20.13 6.45
N LEU A 272 34.30 19.19 6.74
CA LEU A 272 33.95 18.07 5.88
C LEU A 272 33.46 18.53 4.50
N MET A 273 32.80 19.68 4.42
CA MET A 273 32.37 20.27 3.14
C MET A 273 33.56 20.54 2.20
N SER A 274 34.66 21.07 2.76
CA SER A 274 35.88 21.39 2.01
C SER A 274 36.73 20.15 1.72
N GLN A 275 36.71 19.15 2.61
CA GLN A 275 37.46 17.91 2.41
C GLN A 275 36.79 16.93 1.43
N ILE A 276 35.46 16.95 1.36
CA ILE A 276 34.69 16.05 0.48
C ILE A 276 34.41 16.69 -0.90
N GLY A 277 34.73 17.97 -1.11
CA GLY A 277 34.50 18.66 -2.38
C GLY A 277 33.01 18.85 -2.70
N LEU A 278 32.16 18.89 -1.66
CA LEU A 278 30.71 19.12 -1.78
C LEU A 278 30.36 20.62 -1.82
N GLU A 279 31.33 21.52 -1.90
CA GLU A 279 31.13 22.97 -1.90
C GLU A 279 30.25 23.43 -3.07
N ASP A 280 30.33 22.76 -4.23
CA ASP A 280 29.56 23.09 -5.45
C ASP A 280 28.13 22.47 -5.47
N ALA A 281 27.80 21.57 -4.53
CA ALA A 281 26.52 20.86 -4.52
C ALA A 281 25.40 21.63 -3.79
N PHE A 282 25.72 22.75 -3.15
CA PHE A 282 24.75 23.55 -2.39
C PHE A 282 24.30 24.78 -3.18
N PRO A 283 23.00 25.11 -3.16
CA PRO A 283 22.48 26.28 -3.85
C PRO A 283 23.06 27.57 -3.24
N THR A 284 23.80 28.32 -4.05
CA THR A 284 24.10 29.73 -3.76
C THR A 284 22.83 30.56 -3.97
N ILE A 285 22.26 31.08 -2.88
CA ILE A 285 21.20 32.10 -2.95
C ILE A 285 21.77 33.29 -3.73
N SER A 286 21.10 33.67 -4.81
CA SER A 286 21.53 34.79 -5.64
C SER A 286 21.41 36.11 -4.85
N ASP A 287 22.30 37.06 -5.13
CA ASP A 287 22.29 38.36 -4.44
C ASP A 287 20.98 39.15 -4.65
N GLU A 288 20.14 38.75 -5.61
CA GLU A 288 18.80 39.31 -5.83
C GLU A 288 17.79 38.87 -4.75
N GLU A 289 17.83 37.62 -4.29
CA GLU A 289 16.93 37.12 -3.23
C GLU A 289 17.30 37.69 -1.85
N ARG A 290 18.60 37.95 -1.62
CA ARG A 290 19.08 38.64 -0.40
C ARG A 290 18.55 40.06 -0.25
N ARG A 291 18.28 40.76 -1.34
CA ARG A 291 17.84 42.17 -1.30
C ARG A 291 16.33 42.33 -1.10
N ALA A 292 15.55 41.26 -1.30
CA ALA A 292 14.09 41.28 -1.15
C ALA A 292 13.61 40.99 0.29
N THR A 293 14.53 40.71 1.23
CA THR A 293 14.20 40.30 2.60
C THR A 293 14.81 41.29 3.60
N GLU A 294 14.01 41.77 4.57
CA GLU A 294 14.43 42.64 5.68
C GLU A 294 15.62 42.05 6.49
N PRO A 295 16.39 42.88 7.22
CA PRO A 295 17.73 42.49 7.68
C PRO A 295 17.71 41.49 8.86
N ALA A 296 18.52 40.43 8.69
CA ALA A 296 19.10 39.47 9.67
C ALA A 296 18.49 38.03 9.67
N PRO A 297 19.30 36.95 9.87
CA PRO A 297 20.60 36.90 10.55
C PRO A 297 21.81 36.64 9.63
N ALA A 298 22.98 36.76 10.26
CA ALA A 298 24.28 36.43 9.71
C ALA A 298 24.33 34.99 9.17
N SER A 299 25.15 34.77 8.14
CA SER A 299 25.63 33.46 7.63
C SER A 299 24.57 32.35 7.44
N ASN A 300 24.47 31.79 6.21
CA ASN A 300 23.62 30.62 5.92
C ASN A 300 23.78 29.45 6.92
N ARG A 301 24.94 29.32 7.58
CA ARG A 301 25.20 28.32 8.63
C ARG A 301 24.38 28.54 9.91
N GLU A 302 24.15 29.78 10.32
CA GLU A 302 23.36 30.09 11.53
C GLU A 302 21.88 29.77 11.32
N ALA A 303 21.35 30.03 10.12
CA ALA A 303 19.98 29.71 9.75
C ALA A 303 19.74 28.18 9.74
N VAL A 304 20.65 27.41 9.16
CA VAL A 304 20.62 25.93 9.19
C VAL A 304 20.67 25.43 10.63
N GLY A 305 21.61 25.94 11.43
CA GLY A 305 21.77 25.56 12.83
C GLY A 305 20.52 25.83 13.67
N SER A 306 19.87 26.98 13.47
CA SER A 306 18.62 27.33 14.15
C SER A 306 17.47 26.37 13.81
N ILE A 307 17.32 26.03 12.52
CA ILE A 307 16.26 25.11 12.06
C ILE A 307 16.50 23.69 12.58
N VAL A 308 17.74 23.19 12.49
CA VAL A 308 18.11 21.86 13.00
C VAL A 308 17.90 21.78 14.51
N SER A 309 18.36 22.78 15.26
CA SER A 309 18.19 22.86 16.70
C SER A 309 16.71 22.90 17.09
N GLY A 310 15.90 23.73 16.42
CA GLY A 310 14.47 23.85 16.65
C GLY A 310 13.72 22.53 16.43
N PHE A 311 14.01 21.82 15.34
CA PHE A 311 13.41 20.51 15.08
C PHE A 311 13.83 19.46 16.12
N THR A 312 15.11 19.48 16.50
CA THR A 312 15.67 18.56 17.50
C THR A 312 14.99 18.74 18.86
N GLN A 313 14.86 20.00 19.29
CA GLN A 313 14.16 20.34 20.53
C GLN A 313 12.69 19.90 20.48
N TRP A 314 12.03 20.13 19.34
CA TRP A 314 10.64 19.69 19.14
C TRP A 314 10.50 18.17 19.26
N VAL A 315 11.38 17.37 18.63
CA VAL A 315 11.36 15.90 18.75
C VAL A 315 11.57 15.46 20.19
N GLN A 316 12.54 16.05 20.89
CA GLN A 316 12.84 15.70 22.29
C GLN A 316 11.69 16.02 23.25
N GLN A 317 10.93 17.08 22.97
CA GLN A 317 9.77 17.49 23.77
C GLN A 317 8.54 16.61 23.51
N ASN A 318 8.29 16.23 22.26
CA ASN A 318 7.09 15.48 21.88
C ASN A 318 7.27 13.95 22.03
N PHE A 319 8.51 13.45 22.01
CA PHE A 319 8.83 12.03 22.11
C PHE A 319 9.92 11.74 23.16
N PRO A 320 9.75 12.16 24.43
CA PRO A 320 10.79 12.04 25.45
C PRO A 320 11.12 10.59 25.80
N ASP A 321 10.10 9.72 25.87
CA ASP A 321 10.21 8.33 26.32
C ASP A 321 10.13 7.31 25.16
N ASN A 322 10.20 7.77 23.91
CA ASN A 322 10.11 6.87 22.76
C ASN A 322 11.44 6.11 22.56
N PRO A 323 11.42 4.76 22.49
CA PRO A 323 12.64 3.96 22.40
C PRO A 323 13.41 4.16 21.09
N GLU A 324 12.72 4.35 19.96
CA GLU A 324 13.36 4.57 18.66
C GLU A 324 14.07 5.93 18.64
N ILE A 325 13.46 6.98 19.19
CA ILE A 325 14.08 8.31 19.33
C ILE A 325 15.25 8.27 20.32
N ALA A 326 15.15 7.52 21.41
CA ALA A 326 16.26 7.33 22.35
C ALA A 326 17.46 6.63 21.67
N GLN A 327 17.21 5.58 20.89
CA GLN A 327 18.24 4.91 20.10
C GLN A 327 18.84 5.84 19.03
N ALA A 328 17.99 6.58 18.30
CA ALA A 328 18.44 7.53 17.29
C ALA A 328 19.33 8.62 17.90
N ARG A 329 19.01 9.09 19.11
CA ARG A 329 19.84 10.04 19.87
C ARG A 329 21.21 9.45 20.22
N GLN A 330 21.27 8.20 20.69
CA GLN A 330 22.53 7.53 20.98
C GLN A 330 23.39 7.38 19.71
N GLN A 331 22.77 7.01 18.60
CA GLN A 331 23.43 6.89 17.30
C GLN A 331 24.00 8.23 16.83
N VAL A 332 23.24 9.32 16.95
CA VAL A 332 23.70 10.68 16.60
C VAL A 332 24.84 11.13 17.51
N LEU A 333 24.77 10.87 18.82
CA LEU A 333 25.87 11.19 19.73
C LEU A 333 27.17 10.46 19.34
N ALA A 334 27.07 9.18 18.97
CA ALA A 334 28.21 8.40 18.48
C ALA A 334 28.76 8.90 17.13
N LEU A 335 27.96 9.62 16.32
CA LEU A 335 28.46 10.30 15.12
C LEU A 335 29.26 11.55 15.47
N ALA A 336 28.84 12.32 16.47
CA ALA A 336 29.54 13.53 16.91
C ALA A 336 30.97 13.23 17.39
N ASP A 337 31.18 12.06 18.02
CA ASP A 337 32.51 11.58 18.44
C ASP A 337 33.45 11.24 17.26
N LYS A 338 32.93 11.21 16.03
CA LYS A 338 33.66 10.82 14.81
C LYS A 338 33.86 11.96 13.80
N LEU A 339 33.44 13.18 14.16
CA LEU A 339 33.71 14.42 13.42
C LEU A 339 35.19 14.80 13.55
#